data_AF-A0A524LAN7-F1
#
_entry.id   AF-A0A524LAN7-F1
#
_cell.length_a   1.000
_cell.length_b   1.000
_cell.length_c   1.000
_cell.angle_alpha   90.00
_cell.angle_beta   90.00
_cell.angle_gamma   90.00
#
_symmetry.space_group_name_H-M   'P 1'
#
loop_
_entity.id
_entity.type
_entity.pdbx_description
1 polymer ?
#
loop_
_entity_poly.entity_id
_entity_poly.type
_entity_poly.pdbx_seq_one_letter_code
_entity_poly.pdbx_strand_id
1 'polypeptide(L)'
;MSVTLELLEKFADNMNVGIVLVDNDDKIILFNKMAGEMLQQNPESRIGSSILRCHGEVSEKPVMKMITDLKNRVMDHYDGWVNFKGRMLYEYIYPLWNSNGEFLAIVEELHDAKEKAEYLKMKGKWQELHISGLGEKTPRSPHEKVM
;
A
#
# COMPACT_ATOMS: atom_id res chain seq x y z
N MET A 1 -8.99 -18.49 -24.63
CA MET A 1 -7.72 -17.97 -24.10
C MET A 1 -7.76 -18.08 -22.59
N SER A 2 -6.69 -18.57 -21.97
CA SER A 2 -6.50 -18.54 -20.52
C SER A 2 -5.66 -17.33 -20.13
N VAL A 3 -5.85 -16.82 -18.92
CA VAL A 3 -5.01 -15.74 -18.37
C VAL A 3 -3.59 -16.26 -18.17
N THR A 4 -2.58 -15.45 -18.53
CA THR A 4 -1.15 -15.72 -18.30
C THR A 4 -0.60 -14.77 -17.24
N LEU A 5 0.51 -15.13 -16.59
CA LEU A 5 1.19 -14.24 -15.65
C LEU A 5 1.63 -12.93 -16.31
N GLU A 6 2.21 -13.01 -17.52
CA GLU A 6 2.60 -11.82 -18.30
C GLU A 6 1.41 -10.88 -18.53
N LEU A 7 0.23 -11.42 -18.87
CA LEU A 7 -0.96 -10.60 -19.06
C LEU A 7 -1.38 -9.91 -17.76
N LEU A 8 -1.28 -10.59 -16.61
CA LEU A 8 -1.61 -10.02 -15.30
C LEU A 8 -0.61 -8.93 -14.88
N GLU A 9 0.69 -9.15 -15.12
CA GLU A 9 1.73 -8.16 -14.86
C GLU A 9 1.51 -6.91 -15.73
N LYS A 10 1.27 -7.10 -17.03
CA LYS A 10 0.96 -5.99 -17.94
C LYS A 10 -0.35 -5.29 -17.57
N PHE A 11 -1.36 -6.04 -17.16
CA PHE A 11 -2.59 -5.44 -16.65
C PHE A 11 -2.29 -4.56 -15.43
N ALA A 12 -1.55 -5.07 -14.45
CA ALA A 12 -1.22 -4.34 -13.23
C ALA A 12 -0.42 -3.05 -13.50
N ASP A 13 0.56 -3.10 -14.40
CA ASP A 13 1.38 -1.94 -14.77
C ASP A 13 0.62 -0.86 -15.53
N ASN A 14 -0.52 -1.20 -16.15
CA ASN A 14 -1.35 -0.26 -16.90
C ASN A 14 -2.59 0.22 -16.11
N MET A 15 -2.75 -0.20 -14.85
CA MET A 15 -3.80 0.34 -13.99
C MET A 15 -3.50 1.80 -13.60
N ASN A 16 -4.55 2.63 -13.56
CA ASN A 16 -4.47 4.02 -13.09
C ASN A 16 -4.48 4.15 -11.55
N VAL A 17 -4.34 3.03 -10.84
CA VAL A 17 -4.27 2.94 -9.38
C VAL A 17 -2.91 2.37 -9.02
N GLY A 18 -2.25 2.94 -8.02
CA GLY A 18 -1.03 2.36 -7.50
C GLY A 18 -1.34 1.08 -6.74
N ILE A 19 -0.66 -0.02 -7.04
CA ILE A 19 -0.88 -1.31 -6.40
C ILE A 19 0.45 -1.83 -5.85
N VAL A 20 0.44 -2.18 -4.57
CA VAL A 20 1.51 -2.92 -3.89
C VAL A 20 0.90 -4.20 -3.31
N LEU A 21 1.48 -5.37 -3.61
CA LEU A 21 1.16 -6.63 -2.94
C LEU A 21 2.28 -7.02 -2.01
N VAL A 22 1.89 -7.44 -0.81
CA VAL A 22 2.79 -7.91 0.24
C VAL A 22 2.44 -9.35 0.60
N ASP A 23 3.42 -10.24 0.59
CA ASP A 23 3.25 -11.65 0.91
C ASP A 23 3.12 -11.93 2.43
N ASN A 24 3.06 -13.21 2.79
CA ASN A 24 2.94 -13.63 4.18
C ASN A 24 4.19 -13.33 5.03
N ASP A 25 5.35 -13.13 4.40
CA ASP A 25 6.61 -12.77 5.05
C ASP A 25 6.84 -11.25 5.08
N ASP A 26 5.78 -10.47 4.82
CA ASP A 26 5.79 -9.01 4.79
C ASP A 26 6.74 -8.41 3.74
N LYS A 27 6.97 -9.17 2.64
CA LYS A 27 7.78 -8.74 1.51
C LYS A 27 6.93 -8.30 0.34
N ILE A 28 7.40 -7.28 -0.36
CA ILE A 28 6.76 -6.78 -1.57
C ILE A 28 6.96 -7.79 -2.70
N ILE A 29 5.86 -8.29 -3.27
CA ILE A 29 5.87 -9.25 -4.39
C ILE A 29 5.33 -8.66 -5.69
N LEU A 30 4.61 -7.54 -5.62
CA LEU A 30 4.21 -6.73 -6.77
C LEU A 30 4.24 -5.27 -6.34
N PHE A 31 4.80 -4.44 -7.21
CA PHE A 31 4.81 -2.99 -7.06
C PHE A 31 4.62 -2.45 -8.47
N ASN A 32 3.43 -1.96 -8.79
CA ASN A 32 3.16 -1.57 -10.18
C ASN A 32 3.77 -0.20 -10.51
N LYS A 33 3.82 0.11 -11.81
CA LYS A 33 4.33 1.39 -12.30
C LYS A 33 3.67 2.61 -11.64
N MET A 34 2.34 2.62 -11.51
CA MET A 34 1.61 3.75 -10.93
C MET A 34 1.96 3.98 -9.45
N ALA A 35 2.11 2.92 -8.65
CA ALA A 35 2.61 3.05 -7.27
C ALA A 35 4.02 3.66 -7.27
N GLY A 36 4.87 3.30 -8.24
CA GLY A 36 6.24 3.82 -8.36
C GLY A 36 6.26 5.32 -8.56
N GLU A 37 5.39 5.80 -9.44
CA GLU A 37 5.19 7.22 -9.73
C GLU A 37 4.58 7.96 -8.53
N MET A 38 3.59 7.37 -7.84
CA MET A 38 2.95 7.95 -6.66
C MET A 38 3.90 8.06 -5.47
N LEU A 39 4.70 7.03 -5.21
CA LEU A 39 5.66 6.95 -4.11
C LEU A 39 7.08 7.36 -4.49
N GLN A 40 7.30 7.91 -5.68
CA GLN A 40 8.63 8.32 -6.18
C GLN A 40 9.71 7.25 -5.90
N GLN A 41 9.38 5.98 -6.16
CA GLN A 41 10.26 4.82 -5.96
C GLN A 41 10.45 4.10 -7.29
N ASN A 42 11.61 3.45 -7.47
CA ASN A 42 11.76 2.44 -8.52
C ASN A 42 11.09 1.13 -8.05
N PRO A 43 10.02 0.66 -8.72
CA PRO A 43 9.32 -0.56 -8.31
C PRO A 43 10.23 -1.79 -8.24
N GLU A 44 11.11 -1.98 -9.22
CA GLU A 44 12.02 -3.13 -9.29
C GLU A 44 12.95 -3.20 -8.08
N SER A 45 13.39 -2.05 -7.57
CA SER A 45 14.26 -1.97 -6.39
C SER A 45 13.56 -2.33 -5.08
N ARG A 46 12.22 -2.36 -5.06
CA ARG A 46 11.39 -2.63 -3.89
C ARG A 46 10.92 -4.07 -3.82
N ILE A 47 10.85 -4.78 -4.95
CA ILE A 47 10.48 -6.20 -4.96
C ILE A 47 11.43 -7.02 -4.06
N GLY A 48 10.86 -7.88 -3.22
CA GLY A 48 11.57 -8.73 -2.25
C GLY A 48 12.00 -8.02 -0.97
N SER A 49 11.91 -6.69 -0.90
CA SER A 49 12.19 -5.94 0.33
C SER A 49 11.00 -5.99 1.29
N SER A 50 11.26 -5.85 2.59
CA SER A 50 10.21 -5.77 3.60
C SER A 50 9.42 -4.46 3.48
N ILE A 51 8.10 -4.52 3.62
CA ILE A 51 7.21 -3.35 3.61
C ILE A 51 7.60 -2.28 4.65
N LEU A 52 8.26 -2.68 5.74
CA LEU A 52 8.76 -1.76 6.77
C LEU A 52 9.82 -0.77 6.25
N ARG A 53 10.41 -1.03 5.08
CA ARG A 53 11.34 -0.13 4.38
C ARG A 53 10.64 0.99 3.63
N CYS A 54 9.33 0.91 3.46
CA CYS A 54 8.53 2.01 2.92
C CYS A 54 8.22 3.07 3.98
N HIS A 55 8.56 2.84 5.25
CA HIS A 55 8.23 3.74 6.36
C HIS A 55 9.46 4.09 7.21
N GLY A 56 9.36 5.22 7.92
CA GLY A 56 10.32 5.59 8.97
C GLY A 56 10.22 4.66 10.18
N GLU A 57 11.28 4.56 10.98
CA GLU A 57 11.36 3.63 12.13
C GLU A 57 10.21 3.79 13.12
N VAL A 58 9.80 5.03 13.40
CA VAL A 58 8.69 5.32 14.31
C VAL A 58 7.35 4.73 13.84
N SER A 59 7.25 4.37 12.57
CA SER A 59 6.04 3.78 11.96
C SER A 59 6.09 2.25 11.88
N GLU A 60 7.20 1.59 12.21
CA GLU A 60 7.30 0.13 12.11
C GLU A 60 6.29 -0.57 13.03
N LYS A 61 6.22 -0.18 14.30
CA LYS A 61 5.28 -0.77 15.28
C LYS A 61 3.81 -0.64 14.86
N PRO A 62 3.29 0.55 14.50
CA PRO A 62 1.90 0.67 14.08
C PRO A 62 1.62 -0.08 12.76
N VAL A 63 2.56 -0.08 11.80
CA VAL A 63 2.41 -0.84 10.55
C VAL A 63 2.35 -2.34 10.82
N MET A 64 3.26 -2.88 11.64
CA MET A 64 3.23 -4.30 12.01
C MET A 64 1.95 -4.67 12.75
N LYS A 65 1.42 -3.79 13.60
CA LYS A 65 0.13 -4.03 14.25
C LYS A 65 -1.00 -4.10 13.23
N MET A 66 -1.07 -3.15 12.30
CA MET A 66 -2.08 -3.15 11.23
C MET A 66 -2.01 -4.43 10.39
N ILE A 67 -0.81 -4.82 9.94
CA ILE A 67 -0.59 -6.07 9.19
C ILE A 67 -1.09 -7.28 9.99
N THR A 68 -0.74 -7.34 11.27
CA THR A 68 -1.17 -8.44 12.17
C THR A 68 -2.68 -8.46 12.33
N ASP A 69 -3.31 -7.30 12.53
CA ASP A 69 -4.77 -7.19 12.68
C ASP A 69 -5.49 -7.65 11.40
N LEU A 70 -4.98 -7.28 10.21
CA LEU A 70 -5.50 -7.72 8.91
C LEU A 70 -5.36 -9.23 8.72
N LYS A 71 -4.16 -9.78 8.96
CA LYS A 71 -3.88 -11.23 8.85
C LYS A 71 -4.71 -12.08 9.84
N ASN A 72 -5.07 -11.52 10.99
CA ASN A 72 -5.87 -12.21 12.01
C ASN A 72 -7.38 -11.91 11.93
N ARG A 73 -7.84 -11.19 10.90
CA ARG A 73 -9.25 -10.79 10.74
C ARG A 73 -9.80 -9.96 11.91
N VAL A 74 -8.92 -9.28 12.62
CA VAL A 74 -9.31 -8.27 13.63
C VAL A 74 -9.76 -6.98 12.93
N MET A 75 -9.24 -6.75 11.73
CA MET A 75 -9.55 -5.63 10.85
C MET A 75 -9.79 -6.15 9.43
N ASP A 76 -10.83 -5.67 8.75
CA ASP A 76 -11.13 -6.06 7.37
C ASP A 76 -10.33 -5.23 6.35
N HIS A 77 -10.11 -3.96 6.66
CA HIS A 77 -9.31 -3.04 5.87
C HIS A 77 -8.83 -1.87 6.72
N TYR A 78 -7.79 -1.19 6.23
CA TYR A 78 -7.35 0.12 6.68
C TYR A 78 -7.52 1.11 5.52
N ASP A 79 -7.97 2.32 5.80
CA ASP A 79 -7.96 3.40 4.82
C ASP A 79 -7.54 4.73 5.45
N GLY A 80 -6.84 5.54 4.67
CA GLY A 80 -6.17 6.71 5.20
C GLY A 80 -5.69 7.69 4.16
N TRP A 81 -5.23 8.84 4.64
CA TRP A 81 -4.59 9.86 3.82
C TRP A 81 -3.11 9.87 4.16
N VAL A 82 -2.25 9.76 3.15
CA VAL A 82 -0.80 9.77 3.33
C VAL A 82 -0.21 10.95 2.59
N ASN A 83 0.66 11.70 3.28
CA ASN A 83 1.54 12.65 2.62
C ASN A 83 2.86 11.95 2.31
N PHE A 84 3.07 11.65 1.05
CA PHE A 84 4.32 11.08 0.58
C PHE A 84 5.18 12.17 -0.08
N LYS A 85 6.18 12.66 0.64
CA LYS A 85 7.13 13.69 0.15
C LYS A 85 6.44 14.88 -0.52
N GLY A 86 5.34 15.37 0.07
CA GLY A 86 4.56 16.50 -0.43
C GLY A 86 3.42 16.12 -1.38
N ARG A 87 3.33 14.87 -1.85
CA ARG A 87 2.19 14.36 -2.62
C ARG A 87 1.17 13.75 -1.67
N MET A 88 -0.06 14.25 -1.70
CA MET A 88 -1.17 13.65 -0.95
C MET A 88 -1.74 12.47 -1.73
N LEU A 89 -1.86 11.32 -1.08
CA LEU A 89 -2.49 10.12 -1.62
C LEU A 89 -3.56 9.63 -0.63
N TYR A 90 -4.50 8.84 -1.14
CA TYR A 90 -5.42 8.06 -0.32
C TYR A 90 -5.03 6.59 -0.44
N GLU A 91 -4.80 5.94 0.69
CA GLU A 91 -4.42 4.53 0.78
C GLU A 91 -5.62 3.68 1.20
N TYR A 92 -5.78 2.51 0.59
CA TYR A 92 -6.78 1.51 0.94
C TYR A 92 -6.12 0.13 0.99
N ILE A 93 -6.07 -0.47 2.17
CA ILE A 93 -5.24 -1.64 2.47
C ILE A 93 -6.13 -2.77 2.97
N TYR A 94 -6.05 -3.96 2.37
CA TYR A 94 -6.90 -5.08 2.73
C TYR A 94 -6.23 -6.44 2.44
N PRO A 95 -6.61 -7.52 3.16
CA PRO A 95 -6.07 -8.85 2.96
C PRO A 95 -6.81 -9.61 1.84
N LEU A 96 -6.06 -10.43 1.10
CA LEU A 96 -6.56 -11.43 0.17
C LEU A 96 -6.60 -12.80 0.83
N TRP A 97 -7.66 -13.54 0.55
CA TRP A 97 -7.90 -14.88 1.07
C TRP A 97 -8.20 -15.84 -0.08
N ASN A 98 -7.76 -17.08 0.04
CA ASN A 98 -8.18 -18.12 -0.91
C ASN A 98 -9.56 -18.69 -0.55
N SER A 99 -10.04 -19.63 -1.38
CA SER A 99 -11.33 -20.31 -1.17
C SER A 99 -11.42 -21.12 0.12
N ASN A 100 -10.27 -21.50 0.70
CA ASN A 100 -10.19 -22.23 1.96
C ASN A 100 -10.13 -21.28 3.17
N GLY A 101 -10.14 -19.96 2.94
CA GLY A 101 -10.05 -18.94 3.98
C GLY A 101 -8.63 -18.65 4.46
N GLU A 102 -7.61 -19.18 3.79
CA GLU A 102 -6.20 -18.98 4.11
C GLU A 102 -5.72 -17.63 3.55
N PHE A 103 -4.89 -16.93 4.34
CA PHE A 103 -4.30 -15.65 3.94
C PHE A 103 -3.35 -15.85 2.76
N LEU A 104 -3.47 -14.98 1.74
CA LEU A 104 -2.61 -15.01 0.56
C LEU A 104 -1.61 -13.85 0.54
N ALA A 105 -2.11 -12.63 0.71
CA ALA A 105 -1.34 -11.40 0.59
C ALA A 105 -2.11 -10.23 1.19
N ILE A 106 -1.43 -9.11 1.44
CA ILE A 106 -2.06 -7.79 1.63
C ILE A 106 -1.96 -7.03 0.31
N VAL A 107 -3.02 -6.31 -0.03
CA VAL A 107 -3.05 -5.33 -1.11
C VAL A 107 -3.06 -3.94 -0.48
N GLU A 108 -2.21 -3.06 -0.97
CA GLU A 108 -2.30 -1.61 -0.77
C GLU A 108 -2.63 -0.97 -2.11
N GLU A 109 -3.75 -0.24 -2.14
CA GLU A 109 -4.13 0.63 -3.24
C GLU A 109 -3.77 2.08 -2.91
N LEU A 110 -3.20 2.78 -3.88
CA LEU A 110 -2.91 4.20 -3.81
C LEU A 110 -3.72 4.95 -4.86
N HIS A 111 -4.46 5.93 -4.38
CA HIS A 111 -5.33 6.77 -5.18
C HIS A 111 -4.88 8.23 -5.12
N ASP A 112 -5.18 8.99 -6.16
CA ASP A 112 -5.02 10.43 -6.11
C ASP A 112 -5.98 11.02 -5.04
N ALA A 113 -5.40 11.71 -4.06
CA ALA A 113 -6.17 12.24 -2.94
C ALA A 113 -7.21 13.28 -3.38
N LYS A 114 -6.94 14.04 -4.44
CA LYS A 114 -7.84 15.11 -4.88
C LYS A 114 -9.14 14.53 -5.39
N GLU A 115 -9.08 13.50 -6.24
CA GLU A 115 -10.27 12.85 -6.79
C GLU A 115 -11.15 12.26 -5.68
N LYS A 116 -10.54 11.53 -4.73
CA LYS A 116 -11.24 10.99 -3.57
C LYS A 116 -11.88 12.10 -2.73
N ALA A 117 -11.15 13.19 -2.50
CA ALA A 117 -11.63 14.31 -1.71
C ALA A 117 -12.83 15.03 -2.36
N GLU A 118 -12.76 15.28 -3.66
CA GLU A 118 -13.86 15.87 -4.42
C GLU A 118 -15.11 14.99 -4.37
N TYR A 119 -14.94 13.67 -4.57
CA TYR A 119 -16.05 12.73 -4.45
C TYR A 119 -16.69 12.74 -3.05
N LEU A 120 -15.90 12.71 -1.98
CA LEU A 120 -16.42 12.72 -0.61
C LEU A 120 -17.15 14.03 -0.27
N LYS A 121 -16.65 15.17 -0.75
CA LYS A 121 -17.33 16.47 -0.64
C LYS A 121 -18.68 16.46 -1.35
N MET A 122 -18.74 15.96 -2.59
CA MET A 122 -19.99 15.83 -3.34
C MET A 122 -21.01 14.93 -2.64
N LYS A 123 -20.56 13.92 -1.91
CA LYS A 123 -21.42 13.01 -1.13
C LYS A 123 -21.81 13.54 0.26
N GLY A 124 -21.32 14.71 0.66
CA GLY A 124 -21.53 15.23 2.03
C GLY A 124 -20.86 14.38 3.11
N LYS A 125 -19.83 13.59 2.75
CA LYS A 125 -19.10 12.67 3.63
C LYS A 125 -17.70 13.17 4.00
N TRP A 126 -17.37 14.41 3.65
CA TRP A 126 -16.09 15.00 3.98
C TRP A 126 -15.96 15.22 5.50
N GLN A 127 -14.82 14.82 6.07
CA GLN A 127 -14.51 14.92 7.50
C GLN A 127 -13.08 15.46 7.71
N GLU A 128 -12.72 15.76 8.96
CA GLU A 128 -11.35 16.11 9.33
C GLU A 128 -10.40 14.94 9.01
N LEU A 129 -9.23 15.26 8.44
CA LEU A 129 -8.29 14.26 7.92
C LEU A 129 -7.19 13.96 8.94
N HIS A 130 -7.02 12.69 9.30
CA HIS A 130 -5.74 12.22 9.82
C HIS A 130 -4.79 11.95 8.64
N ILE A 131 -3.59 12.52 8.68
CA ILE A 131 -2.58 12.41 7.61
C ILE A 131 -1.33 11.68 8.12
N SER A 132 -0.96 10.57 7.49
CA SER A 132 0.27 9.81 7.74
C SER A 132 1.46 10.35 6.89
N GLY A 133 2.70 9.88 7.14
CA GLY A 133 3.86 10.15 6.27
C GLY A 133 4.63 11.47 6.48
N LEU A 134 4.31 12.26 7.50
CA LEU A 134 5.03 13.52 7.81
C LEU A 134 6.22 13.31 8.78
N GLY A 135 7.30 14.07 8.58
CA GLY A 135 8.45 14.12 9.51
C GLY A 135 9.21 12.79 9.61
N GLU A 136 9.39 12.30 10.84
CA GLU A 136 10.08 11.02 11.14
C GLU A 136 9.39 9.79 10.53
N LYS A 137 8.18 9.93 9.98
CA LYS A 137 7.44 8.85 9.31
C LYS A 137 7.84 8.64 7.84
N THR A 138 8.80 9.42 7.33
CA THR A 138 9.29 9.36 5.93
C THR A 138 9.98 8.01 5.61
N PRO A 139 9.84 7.46 4.39
CA PRO A 139 10.45 6.18 4.00
C PRO A 139 11.97 6.08 4.13
N ARG A 140 12.47 4.87 4.40
CA ARG A 140 13.91 4.54 4.50
C ARG A 140 14.45 3.83 3.25
N SER A 141 15.76 3.57 3.26
CA SER A 141 16.46 2.83 2.21
C SER A 141 15.97 1.37 2.14
N PRO A 142 15.76 0.80 0.93
CA PRO A 142 15.31 -0.60 0.77
C PRO A 142 16.29 -1.66 1.27
N HIS A 143 17.59 -1.36 1.37
CA HIS A 143 18.66 -2.36 1.59
C HIS A 143 19.20 -2.41 3.02
N GLU A 144 18.64 -1.64 3.94
CA GLU A 144 19.09 -1.58 5.33
C GLU A 144 18.51 -2.75 6.16
N LYS A 145 19.25 -3.26 7.15
CA LYS A 145 18.82 -4.40 7.99
C LYS A 145 17.75 -3.98 9.01
N VAL A 146 16.73 -4.82 9.21
CA VAL A 146 15.68 -4.58 10.25
C VAL A 146 16.31 -4.96 11.58
N MET A 147 16.25 -4.04 12.55
CA MET A 147 16.77 -4.25 13.91
C MET A 147 15.75 -4.96 14.78
#